data_AF-A0A7U9NJP6-F1
#
_entry.id   AF-A0A7U9NJP6-F1
#
_cell.length_a   1.000
_cell.length_b   1.000
_cell.length_c   1.000
_cell.angle_alpha   90.00
_cell.angle_beta   90.00
_cell.angle_gamma   90.00
#
_symmetry.space_group_name_H-M   'P 1'
#
loop_
_entity.id
_entity.type
_entity.pdbx_description
1 polymer ?
#
loop_
_entity_poly.entity_id
_entity_poly.type
_entity_poly.pdbx_seq_one_letter_code
_entity_poly.pdbx_strand_id
1 'polypeptide(L)'
;MIKVLNETHNIVLAAQDIIPEALRGHKLIYFLDKRNMIVIAGWGRNTRMIGELIANYLEISPAARKMAGEYALSSGCECLMELDKVFKEIARLRNKQDNKVERINIDDIKIYPCFASSTPRSKKVERKEWQYSQSGMSEFDIVLDRNNYLIDGYIGYLIAKENGLTHIPVRYGRRQIIRAVHKTGGKAYTWEVPGMLINRVSVGDKVVVETTRGRRKVKVIAVEEYRQQDREPLRMVVRVKSRATA
;
A
#
# COMPACT_ATOMS: atom_id res chain seq x y z
N MET A 1 18.48 17.24 -6.81
CA MET A 1 17.29 16.34 -6.82
C MET A 1 17.59 14.90 -7.22
N ILE A 2 18.22 14.59 -8.37
CA ILE A 2 18.60 13.20 -8.69
C ILE A 2 19.52 12.59 -7.61
N LYS A 3 20.43 13.41 -7.08
CA LYS A 3 21.30 13.06 -5.94
C LYS A 3 20.51 12.68 -4.68
N VAL A 4 19.45 13.44 -4.34
CA VAL A 4 18.54 13.17 -3.22
C VAL A 4 17.80 11.84 -3.41
N LEU A 5 17.31 11.54 -4.61
CA LEU A 5 16.64 10.25 -4.85
C LEU A 5 17.56 9.08 -4.55
N ASN A 6 18.79 9.15 -5.05
CA ASN A 6 19.76 8.08 -4.88
C ASN A 6 20.25 7.99 -3.43
N GLU A 7 20.73 9.10 -2.87
CA GLU A 7 21.40 9.14 -1.56
C GLU A 7 20.42 9.08 -0.37
N THR A 8 19.23 9.67 -0.49
CA THR A 8 18.25 9.78 0.62
C THR A 8 17.14 8.73 0.53
N HIS A 9 16.80 8.29 -0.68
CA HIS A 9 15.63 7.45 -0.92
C HIS A 9 15.94 6.09 -1.55
N ASN A 10 17.21 5.82 -1.87
CA ASN A 10 17.69 4.64 -2.59
C ASN A 10 16.88 4.41 -3.89
N ILE A 11 16.53 5.48 -4.59
CA ILE A 11 15.84 5.45 -5.87
C ILE A 11 16.81 5.89 -6.96
N VAL A 12 17.01 5.05 -7.97
CA VAL A 12 17.80 5.39 -9.16
C VAL A 12 16.91 5.51 -10.39
N LEU A 13 17.13 6.59 -11.12
CA LEU A 13 16.55 6.79 -12.43
C LEU A 13 17.49 6.16 -13.46
N ALA A 14 16.99 5.19 -14.20
CA ALA A 14 17.75 4.52 -15.24
C ALA A 14 17.26 4.94 -16.63
N ALA A 15 18.20 5.17 -17.53
CA ALA A 15 17.93 5.35 -18.96
C ALA A 15 17.56 4.00 -19.61
N GLN A 16 16.88 4.04 -20.77
CA GLN A 16 16.37 2.83 -21.43
C GLN A 16 17.50 1.92 -21.98
N ASP A 17 18.65 2.48 -22.28
CA ASP A 17 19.82 1.80 -22.83
C ASP A 17 20.49 0.85 -21.82
N ILE A 18 20.44 1.17 -20.53
CA ILE A 18 20.98 0.35 -19.42
C ILE A 18 20.00 -0.70 -18.88
N ILE A 19 18.79 -0.79 -19.44
CA ILE A 19 17.78 -1.80 -19.08
C ILE A 19 17.99 -3.04 -19.98
N PRO A 20 17.80 -4.28 -19.45
CA PRO A 20 17.81 -5.49 -20.26
C PRO A 20 16.91 -5.36 -21.49
N GLU A 21 17.38 -5.86 -22.64
CA GLU A 21 16.74 -5.65 -23.94
C GLU A 21 15.27 -6.10 -23.97
N ALA A 22 14.95 -7.20 -23.28
CA ALA A 22 13.58 -7.71 -23.13
C ALA A 22 12.60 -6.77 -22.41
N LEU A 23 13.11 -5.76 -21.69
CA LEU A 23 12.31 -4.80 -20.92
C LEU A 23 12.38 -3.38 -21.52
N ARG A 24 13.11 -3.19 -22.63
CA ARG A 24 13.22 -1.89 -23.29
C ARG A 24 11.87 -1.45 -23.86
N GLY A 25 11.60 -0.15 -23.82
CA GLY A 25 10.34 0.44 -24.30
C GLY A 25 9.19 0.40 -23.28
N HIS A 26 9.35 -0.32 -22.17
CA HIS A 26 8.36 -0.34 -21.09
C HIS A 26 8.71 0.65 -19.97
N LYS A 27 7.67 1.17 -19.29
CA LYS A 27 7.79 1.91 -18.04
C LYS A 27 8.00 0.92 -16.90
N LEU A 28 9.09 1.06 -16.15
CA LEU A 28 9.52 0.08 -15.16
C LEU A 28 9.71 0.74 -13.81
N ILE A 29 9.21 0.05 -12.79
CA ILE A 29 9.48 0.30 -11.38
C ILE A 29 9.90 -1.04 -10.82
N TYR A 30 11.19 -1.19 -10.55
CA TYR A 30 11.78 -2.46 -10.19
C TYR A 30 12.59 -2.30 -8.91
N PHE A 31 12.50 -3.26 -8.00
CA PHE A 31 13.35 -3.26 -6.82
C PHE A 31 14.54 -4.18 -7.04
N LEU A 32 15.73 -3.61 -7.00
CA LEU A 32 17.00 -4.31 -7.12
C LEU A 32 17.47 -4.76 -5.74
N ASP A 33 17.01 -5.95 -5.34
CA ASP A 33 17.27 -6.55 -4.02
C ASP A 33 18.75 -6.49 -3.61
N LYS A 34 19.66 -6.85 -4.53
CA LYS A 34 21.12 -6.95 -4.27
C LYS A 34 21.77 -5.64 -3.82
N ARG A 35 21.20 -4.49 -4.18
CA ARG A 35 21.75 -3.17 -3.82
C ARG A 35 20.80 -2.38 -2.94
N ASN A 36 19.65 -2.93 -2.57
CA ASN A 36 18.61 -2.22 -1.85
C ASN A 36 18.20 -0.91 -2.55
N MET A 37 17.84 -0.99 -3.84
CA MET A 37 17.54 0.18 -4.65
C MET A 37 16.28 0.00 -5.47
N ILE A 38 15.45 1.02 -5.55
CA ILE A 38 14.32 1.07 -6.49
C ILE A 38 14.80 1.73 -7.78
N VAL A 39 14.73 1.01 -8.88
CA VAL A 39 15.04 1.49 -10.22
C VAL A 39 13.74 1.93 -10.90
N ILE A 40 13.72 3.18 -11.35
CA ILE A 40 12.60 3.74 -12.13
C ILE A 40 13.14 4.09 -13.50
N ALA A 41 12.47 3.58 -14.54
CA ALA A 41 12.99 3.69 -15.88
C ALA A 41 11.89 3.70 -16.94
N GLY A 42 12.23 4.24 -18.12
CA GLY A 42 11.40 4.12 -19.31
C GLY A 42 10.43 5.26 -19.62
N TRP A 43 10.70 6.43 -19.06
CA TRP A 43 10.04 7.69 -19.46
C TRP A 43 10.82 8.47 -20.54
N GLY A 44 11.86 7.88 -21.14
CA GLY A 44 12.63 8.48 -22.23
C GLY A 44 13.16 9.88 -21.88
N ARG A 45 12.89 10.88 -22.73
CA ARG A 45 13.26 12.29 -22.50
C ARG A 45 12.63 12.89 -21.22
N ASN A 46 11.54 12.30 -20.72
CA ASN A 46 10.84 12.77 -19.52
C ASN A 46 11.37 12.16 -18.21
N THR A 47 12.33 11.24 -18.26
CA THR A 47 12.86 10.52 -17.08
C THR A 47 13.37 11.47 -15.99
N ARG A 48 14.07 12.53 -16.39
CA ARG A 48 14.57 13.56 -15.47
C ARG A 48 13.44 14.33 -14.78
N MET A 49 12.45 14.76 -15.54
CA MET A 49 11.27 15.48 -15.02
C MET A 49 10.47 14.60 -14.04
N ILE A 50 10.26 13.33 -14.37
CA ILE A 50 9.59 12.37 -13.48
C ILE A 50 10.39 12.17 -12.20
N GLY A 51 11.72 12.04 -12.30
CA GLY A 51 12.60 12.00 -11.15
C GLY A 51 12.47 13.22 -10.24
N GLU A 52 12.48 14.41 -10.82
CA GLU A 52 12.32 15.66 -10.07
C GLU A 52 10.94 15.73 -9.40
N LEU A 53 9.87 15.26 -10.06
CA LEU A 53 8.54 15.17 -9.46
C LEU A 53 8.48 14.17 -8.30
N ILE A 54 9.15 13.02 -8.41
CA ILE A 54 9.23 12.03 -7.34
C ILE A 54 10.02 12.56 -6.16
N ALA A 55 11.19 13.17 -6.41
CA ALA A 55 12.03 13.77 -5.38
C ALA A 55 11.25 14.83 -4.61
N ASN A 56 10.66 15.79 -5.34
CA ASN A 56 9.81 16.82 -4.76
C ASN A 56 8.65 16.22 -3.99
N TYR A 57 7.95 15.21 -4.53
CA TYR A 57 6.84 14.58 -3.82
C TYR A 57 7.28 13.88 -2.52
N LEU A 58 8.44 13.22 -2.51
CA LEU A 58 8.96 12.54 -1.34
C LEU A 58 9.48 13.51 -0.28
N GLU A 59 10.00 14.67 -0.69
CA GLU A 59 10.54 15.71 0.18
C GLU A 59 9.49 16.73 0.67
N ILE A 60 8.43 17.01 -0.10
CA ILE A 60 7.42 17.98 0.31
C ILE A 60 6.56 17.43 1.45
N SER A 61 6.09 18.34 2.31
CA SER A 61 5.26 18.01 3.45
C SER A 61 3.97 17.29 3.04
N PRO A 62 3.35 16.49 3.91
CA PRO A 62 2.10 15.79 3.62
C PRO A 62 0.97 16.71 3.10
N ALA A 63 0.99 18.00 3.48
CA ALA A 63 0.05 19.01 3.00
C ALA A 63 0.29 19.44 1.55
N ALA A 64 1.56 19.58 1.15
CA ALA A 64 1.96 19.96 -0.20
C ALA A 64 1.77 18.81 -1.20
N ARG A 65 2.07 17.55 -0.82
CA ARG A 65 1.73 16.35 -1.64
C ARG A 65 0.27 16.27 -1.99
N LYS A 66 -0.56 16.70 -1.05
CA LYS A 66 -2.01 16.63 -1.14
C LYS A 66 -2.58 17.72 -2.06
N MET A 67 -1.96 18.90 -2.12
CA MET A 67 -2.29 19.92 -3.13
C MET A 67 -1.83 19.49 -4.52
N ALA A 68 -0.65 18.90 -4.64
CA ALA A 68 -0.14 18.37 -5.91
C ALA A 68 -1.01 17.22 -6.45
N GLY A 69 -1.48 16.32 -5.59
CA GLY A 69 -2.38 15.22 -5.97
C GLY A 69 -3.80 15.68 -6.33
N GLU A 70 -4.33 16.73 -5.69
CA GLU A 70 -5.62 17.32 -6.05
C GLU A 70 -5.54 18.05 -7.40
N TYR A 71 -4.46 18.81 -7.62
CA TYR A 71 -4.17 19.44 -8.91
C TYR A 71 -4.00 18.41 -10.03
N ALA A 72 -3.31 17.31 -9.74
CA ALA A 72 -3.15 16.19 -10.65
C ALA A 72 -4.46 15.60 -11.14
N LEU A 73 -5.34 15.25 -10.20
CA LEU A 73 -6.64 14.65 -10.50
C LEU A 73 -7.57 15.62 -11.23
N SER A 74 -7.48 16.93 -10.96
CA SER A 74 -8.27 17.95 -11.65
C SER A 74 -7.72 18.33 -13.03
N SER A 75 -6.41 18.17 -13.25
CA SER A 75 -5.75 18.56 -14.51
C SER A 75 -6.00 17.59 -15.67
N GLY A 76 -6.47 16.37 -15.38
CA GLY A 76 -6.57 15.31 -16.38
C GLY A 76 -5.22 14.86 -16.95
N CYS A 77 -4.08 15.27 -16.36
CA CYS A 77 -2.77 14.88 -16.87
C CYS A 77 -2.53 13.39 -16.62
N GLU A 78 -2.49 12.63 -17.71
CA GLU A 78 -2.12 11.21 -17.71
C GLU A 78 -0.79 10.95 -16.99
N CYS A 79 0.13 11.93 -17.06
CA CYS A 79 1.41 11.95 -16.38
C CYS A 79 1.31 11.83 -14.84
N LEU A 80 0.28 12.41 -14.21
CA LEU A 80 0.15 12.45 -12.75
C LEU A 80 -0.63 11.25 -12.20
N MET A 81 -1.50 10.62 -13.00
CA MET A 81 -2.11 9.32 -12.65
C MET A 81 -1.08 8.20 -12.59
N GLU A 82 -0.05 8.25 -13.44
CA GLU A 82 1.06 7.30 -13.39
C GLU A 82 1.92 7.48 -12.13
N LEU A 83 2.09 8.71 -11.64
CA LEU A 83 2.82 8.99 -10.40
C LEU A 83 2.17 8.39 -9.16
N ASP A 84 0.84 8.40 -9.03
CA ASP A 84 0.14 7.72 -7.92
C ASP A 84 0.38 6.21 -7.91
N LYS A 85 0.37 5.57 -9.10
CA LYS A 85 0.75 4.15 -9.25
C LYS A 85 2.20 3.93 -8.83
N VAL A 86 3.09 4.84 -9.23
CA VAL A 86 4.52 4.79 -8.85
C VAL A 86 4.69 4.86 -7.34
N PHE A 87 4.01 5.78 -6.66
CA PHE A 87 4.13 5.91 -5.19
C PHE A 87 3.54 4.72 -4.45
N LYS A 88 2.42 4.16 -4.92
CA LYS A 88 1.85 2.92 -4.36
C LYS A 88 2.82 1.75 -4.49
N GLU A 89 3.47 1.61 -5.64
CA GLU A 89 4.43 0.53 -5.85
C GLU A 89 5.71 0.75 -5.03
N ILE A 90 6.24 1.97 -4.94
CA ILE A 90 7.36 2.31 -4.04
C ILE A 90 7.03 1.94 -2.60
N ALA A 91 5.82 2.27 -2.13
CA ALA A 91 5.38 1.92 -0.78
C ALA A 91 5.26 0.40 -0.60
N ARG A 92 4.73 -0.31 -1.60
CA ARG A 92 4.66 -1.78 -1.60
C ARG A 92 6.04 -2.41 -1.50
N LEU A 93 6.99 -1.93 -2.30
CA LEU A 93 8.37 -2.43 -2.33
C LEU A 93 9.12 -2.15 -1.03
N ARG A 94 8.95 -0.96 -0.44
CA ARG A 94 9.52 -0.64 0.87
C ARG A 94 8.93 -1.51 1.99
N ASN A 95 7.62 -1.75 1.96
CA ASN A 95 6.97 -2.66 2.93
C ASN A 95 7.35 -4.14 2.72
N LYS A 96 7.79 -4.52 1.50
CA LYS A 96 8.37 -5.84 1.22
C LYS A 96 9.74 -6.00 1.88
N GLN A 97 10.47 -4.90 2.10
CA GLN A 97 11.80 -4.90 2.67
C GLN A 97 11.82 -4.97 4.21
N ASP A 98 10.84 -4.33 4.87
CA ASP A 98 10.78 -4.29 6.34
C ASP A 98 10.29 -5.59 6.99
N ASN A 99 9.81 -6.59 6.21
CA ASN A 99 9.26 -7.83 6.77
C ASN A 99 9.88 -9.07 6.11
N LYS A 100 10.64 -9.83 6.92
CA LYS A 100 11.18 -11.16 6.59
C LYS A 100 10.03 -12.04 6.10
N VAL A 101 10.23 -12.71 4.96
CA VAL A 101 9.30 -13.75 4.51
C VAL A 101 9.49 -14.95 5.44
N GLU A 102 8.44 -15.29 6.18
CA GLU A 102 8.42 -16.44 7.07
C GLU A 102 7.61 -17.56 6.44
N ARG A 103 7.96 -18.82 6.75
CA ARG A 103 7.12 -19.96 6.39
C ARG A 103 6.30 -20.35 7.62
N ILE A 104 4.99 -20.36 7.46
CA ILE A 104 4.05 -20.76 8.51
C ILE A 104 3.25 -21.97 8.03
N ASN A 105 2.83 -22.82 8.98
CA ASN A 105 1.83 -23.84 8.70
C ASN A 105 0.51 -23.16 8.32
N ILE A 106 -0.12 -23.62 7.24
CA ILE A 106 -1.39 -23.05 6.75
C ILE A 106 -2.52 -23.15 7.79
N ASP A 107 -2.50 -24.16 8.64
CA ASP A 107 -3.52 -24.39 9.67
C ASP A 107 -3.39 -23.41 10.85
N ASP A 108 -2.23 -22.77 11.02
CA ASP A 108 -2.01 -21.73 12.03
C ASP A 108 -2.58 -20.37 11.58
N ILE A 109 -2.99 -20.24 10.31
CA ILE A 109 -3.53 -19.01 9.75
C ILE A 109 -5.01 -18.87 10.15
N LYS A 110 -5.32 -17.77 10.81
CA LYS A 110 -6.68 -17.43 11.23
C LYS A 110 -7.37 -16.58 10.18
N ILE A 111 -8.56 -16.99 9.76
CA ILE A 111 -9.34 -16.24 8.79
C ILE A 111 -10.38 -15.40 9.52
N TYR A 112 -10.37 -14.09 9.28
CA TYR A 112 -11.43 -13.20 9.74
C TYR A 112 -12.79 -13.62 9.16
N PRO A 113 -13.88 -13.66 9.95
CA PRO A 113 -15.22 -14.00 9.46
C PRO A 113 -15.64 -13.29 8.17
N CYS A 114 -15.28 -12.01 8.00
CA CYS A 114 -15.62 -11.25 6.79
C CYS A 114 -15.00 -11.82 5.50
N PHE A 115 -13.80 -12.41 5.59
CA PHE A 115 -13.16 -13.08 4.46
C PHE A 115 -13.81 -14.43 4.20
N ALA A 116 -14.07 -15.21 5.26
CA ALA A 116 -14.75 -16.50 5.16
C ALA A 116 -16.17 -16.37 4.55
N SER A 117 -16.89 -15.30 4.87
CA SER A 117 -18.22 -15.01 4.31
C SER A 117 -18.20 -14.40 2.90
N SER A 118 -17.02 -14.02 2.39
CA SER A 118 -16.89 -13.39 1.07
C SER A 118 -16.44 -14.40 0.03
N THR A 119 -17.18 -14.49 -1.08
CA THR A 119 -16.75 -15.28 -2.24
C THR A 119 -15.91 -14.39 -3.16
N PRO A 120 -14.63 -14.71 -3.41
CA PRO A 120 -13.82 -13.99 -4.38
C PRO A 120 -14.47 -14.07 -5.78
N ARG A 121 -14.33 -13.01 -6.57
CA ARG A 121 -14.84 -13.00 -7.94
C ARG A 121 -14.07 -13.99 -8.81
N SER A 122 -14.76 -14.82 -9.59
CA SER A 122 -14.18 -15.89 -10.41
C SER A 122 -13.01 -15.42 -11.28
N LYS A 123 -13.17 -14.29 -11.99
CA LYS A 123 -12.09 -13.70 -12.81
C LYS A 123 -10.82 -13.35 -12.02
N LYS A 124 -10.93 -12.99 -10.74
CA LYS A 124 -9.76 -12.74 -9.88
C LYS A 124 -9.11 -14.06 -9.45
N VAL A 125 -9.91 -15.10 -9.23
CA VAL A 125 -9.44 -16.44 -8.87
C VAL A 125 -8.68 -17.05 -10.05
N GLU A 126 -9.28 -17.13 -11.24
CA GLU A 126 -8.64 -17.67 -12.45
C GLU A 126 -7.29 -17.01 -12.74
N ARG A 127 -7.21 -15.68 -12.66
CA ARG A 127 -5.95 -14.95 -12.85
C ARG A 127 -4.89 -15.36 -11.83
N LYS A 128 -5.28 -15.60 -10.58
CA LYS A 128 -4.38 -16.01 -9.52
C LYS A 128 -3.99 -17.48 -9.67
N GLU A 129 -4.89 -18.38 -10.03
CA GLU A 129 -4.56 -19.77 -10.36
C GLU A 129 -3.55 -19.85 -11.51
N TRP A 130 -3.75 -19.06 -12.56
CA TRP A 130 -2.78 -18.95 -13.64
C TRP A 130 -1.42 -18.43 -13.13
N GLN A 131 -1.40 -17.41 -12.28
CA GLN A 131 -0.14 -16.91 -11.68
C GLN A 131 0.56 -18.01 -10.85
N TYR A 132 -0.21 -18.80 -10.10
CA TYR A 132 0.29 -19.93 -9.32
C TYR A 132 0.88 -21.03 -10.20
N SER A 133 0.25 -21.37 -11.32
CA SER A 133 0.77 -22.38 -12.24
C SER A 133 2.13 -22.01 -12.85
N GLN A 134 2.42 -20.70 -12.96
CA GLN A 134 3.70 -20.21 -13.50
C GLN A 134 4.82 -20.13 -12.45
N SER A 135 4.50 -19.75 -11.22
CA SER A 135 5.50 -19.28 -10.23
C SER A 135 5.34 -19.87 -8.83
N GLY A 136 4.36 -20.74 -8.63
CA GLY A 136 3.98 -21.24 -7.31
C GLY A 136 3.60 -20.11 -6.34
N MET A 137 3.97 -20.26 -5.07
CA MET A 137 3.68 -19.26 -4.03
C MET A 137 4.64 -18.07 -4.00
N SER A 138 5.67 -18.04 -4.84
CA SER A 138 6.74 -17.04 -4.76
C SER A 138 6.27 -15.61 -5.06
N GLU A 139 5.24 -15.47 -5.91
CA GLU A 139 4.63 -14.18 -6.25
C GLU A 139 3.38 -13.84 -5.44
N PHE A 140 2.99 -14.74 -4.54
CA PHE A 140 1.83 -14.52 -3.68
C PHE A 140 2.21 -13.76 -2.44
N ASP A 141 1.51 -12.66 -2.23
CA ASP A 141 1.74 -11.79 -1.11
C ASP A 141 0.68 -12.01 -0.04
N ILE A 142 0.93 -12.99 0.84
CA ILE A 142 0.05 -13.32 1.96
C ILE A 142 0.54 -12.57 3.19
N VAL A 143 -0.32 -11.71 3.74
CA VAL A 143 0.02 -10.83 4.85
C VAL A 143 -0.80 -11.23 6.07
N LEU A 144 -0.11 -11.50 7.18
CA LEU A 144 -0.72 -11.84 8.46
C LEU A 144 -0.49 -10.71 9.47
N ASP A 145 -1.37 -10.57 10.46
CA ASP A 145 -1.06 -9.81 11.66
C ASP A 145 -0.23 -10.65 12.65
N ARG A 146 0.24 -10.02 13.73
CA ARG A 146 1.04 -10.67 14.78
C ARG A 146 0.37 -11.86 15.50
N ASN A 147 -0.94 -12.05 15.31
CA ASN A 147 -1.72 -13.14 15.91
C ASN A 147 -2.10 -14.21 14.87
N ASN A 148 -1.49 -14.16 13.68
CA ASN A 148 -1.71 -14.99 12.50
C ASN A 148 -3.06 -14.77 11.82
N TYR A 149 -3.76 -13.66 12.08
CA TYR A 149 -4.95 -13.37 11.27
C TYR A 149 -4.56 -12.84 9.90
N LEU A 150 -5.21 -13.35 8.86
CA LEU A 150 -5.03 -12.91 7.49
C LEU A 150 -5.45 -11.44 7.33
N ILE A 151 -4.51 -10.57 6.96
CA ILE A 151 -4.75 -9.16 6.61
C ILE A 151 -5.06 -9.04 5.11
N ASP A 152 -4.25 -9.66 4.25
CA ASP A 152 -4.37 -9.61 2.79
C ASP A 152 -3.85 -10.91 2.15
N GLY A 153 -4.22 -11.16 0.89
CA GLY A 153 -3.80 -12.34 0.14
C GLY A 153 -4.77 -13.53 0.23
N TYR A 154 -6.05 -13.30 0.54
CA TYR A 154 -7.05 -14.37 0.74
C TYR A 154 -7.16 -15.36 -0.41
N ILE A 155 -7.13 -14.89 -1.67
CA ILE A 155 -7.15 -15.79 -2.84
C ILE A 155 -5.89 -16.68 -2.87
N GLY A 156 -4.74 -16.15 -2.50
CA GLY A 156 -3.50 -16.93 -2.40
C GLY A 156 -3.56 -18.01 -1.33
N TYR A 157 -4.15 -17.69 -0.18
CA TYR A 157 -4.41 -18.66 0.88
C TYR A 157 -5.35 -19.79 0.39
N LEU A 158 -6.44 -19.45 -0.32
CA LEU A 158 -7.37 -20.45 -0.85
C LEU A 158 -6.68 -21.39 -1.86
N ILE A 159 -5.93 -20.83 -2.81
CA ILE A 159 -5.17 -21.62 -3.79
C ILE A 159 -4.18 -22.55 -3.09
N ALA A 160 -3.46 -22.07 -2.08
CA ALA A 160 -2.53 -22.90 -1.32
C ALA A 160 -3.22 -24.08 -0.62
N LYS A 161 -4.41 -23.83 -0.05
CA LYS A 161 -5.21 -24.85 0.63
C LYS A 161 -5.75 -25.89 -0.36
N GLU A 162 -6.28 -25.45 -1.50
CA GLU A 162 -6.77 -26.33 -2.57
C GLU A 162 -5.66 -27.20 -3.16
N ASN A 163 -4.43 -26.69 -3.21
CA ASN A 163 -3.25 -27.43 -3.67
C ASN A 163 -2.58 -28.27 -2.55
N GLY A 164 -3.19 -28.38 -1.37
CA GLY A 164 -2.70 -29.24 -0.29
C GLY A 164 -1.36 -28.80 0.32
N LEU A 165 -1.00 -27.51 0.21
CA LEU A 165 0.25 -27.01 0.78
C LEU A 165 0.16 -26.98 2.31
N THR A 166 1.17 -27.52 2.99
CA THR A 166 1.24 -27.47 4.45
C THR A 166 1.89 -26.18 4.95
N HIS A 167 2.87 -25.64 4.22
CA HIS A 167 3.62 -24.45 4.62
C HIS A 167 3.73 -23.42 3.50
N ILE A 168 3.34 -22.18 3.78
CA ILE A 168 3.32 -21.10 2.80
C ILE A 168 4.19 -19.92 3.23
N PRO A 169 4.79 -19.19 2.27
CA PRO A 169 5.46 -17.94 2.57
C PRO A 169 4.43 -16.87 2.96
N VAL A 170 4.69 -16.20 4.07
CA VAL A 170 3.89 -15.08 4.57
C VAL A 170 4.78 -13.91 4.96
N ARG A 171 4.18 -12.73 5.02
CA ARG A 171 4.77 -11.55 5.66
C ARG A 171 3.90 -11.13 6.82
N TYR A 172 4.52 -10.70 7.90
CA TYR A 172 3.79 -10.03 8.96
C TYR A 172 3.60 -8.56 8.61
N GLY A 173 2.40 -8.06 8.90
CA GLY A 173 2.00 -6.68 8.69
C GLY A 173 1.20 -6.18 9.87
N ARG A 174 0.87 -4.90 9.83
CA ARG A 174 -0.03 -4.27 10.79
C ARG A 174 -1.29 -3.84 10.08
N ARG A 175 -2.41 -3.93 10.79
CA ARG A 175 -3.69 -3.40 10.34
C ARG A 175 -4.22 -2.52 11.44
N GLN A 176 -4.10 -1.21 11.26
CA GLN A 176 -4.48 -0.23 12.27
C GLN A 176 -5.85 0.38 11.89
N ILE A 177 -6.65 0.68 12.90
CA ILE A 177 -7.89 1.44 12.76
C ILE A 177 -7.84 2.70 13.61
N ILE A 178 -8.69 3.64 13.27
CA ILE A 178 -9.00 4.78 14.12
C ILE A 178 -10.48 4.78 14.49
N ARG A 179 -10.77 5.33 15.66
CA ARG A 179 -12.11 5.82 16.00
C ARG A 179 -12.06 7.33 15.95
N ALA A 180 -13.00 7.93 15.24
CA ALA A 180 -13.01 9.38 15.03
C ALA A 180 -14.44 9.96 15.00
N VAL A 181 -14.54 11.25 15.32
CA VAL A 181 -15.81 11.99 15.38
C VAL A 181 -15.83 13.15 14.39
N HIS A 182 -16.99 13.42 13.80
CA HIS A 182 -17.17 14.60 12.92
C HIS A 182 -17.19 15.92 13.71
N LYS A 183 -17.76 15.90 14.91
CA LYS A 183 -17.85 17.04 15.84
C LYS A 183 -17.58 16.57 17.27
N THR A 184 -17.03 17.43 18.11
CA THR A 184 -16.79 17.13 19.54
C THR A 184 -18.10 16.70 20.20
N GLY A 185 -18.09 15.60 20.95
CA GLY A 185 -19.28 15.01 21.57
C GLY A 185 -20.23 14.28 20.60
N GLY A 186 -19.90 14.18 19.32
CA GLY A 186 -20.70 13.46 18.32
C GLY A 186 -20.45 11.94 18.33
N LYS A 187 -21.24 11.22 17.53
CA LYS A 187 -21.08 9.78 17.30
C LYS A 187 -19.68 9.46 16.75
N ALA A 188 -19.03 8.47 17.36
CA ALA A 188 -17.77 7.92 16.89
C ALA A 188 -18.00 6.87 15.81
N TYR A 189 -17.11 6.85 14.83
CA TYR A 189 -17.10 5.92 13.72
C TYR A 189 -15.69 5.35 13.55
N THR A 190 -15.61 4.14 12.99
CA THR A 190 -14.37 3.40 12.82
C THR A 190 -13.92 3.43 11.36
N TRP A 191 -12.62 3.67 11.13
CA TRP A 191 -12.00 3.61 9.80
C TRP A 191 -10.65 2.89 9.83
N GLU A 192 -10.33 2.19 8.74
CA GLU A 192 -9.04 1.52 8.54
C GLU A 192 -7.96 2.51 8.09
N VAL A 193 -6.78 2.40 8.68
CA VAL A 193 -5.60 3.21 8.35
C VAL A 193 -4.83 2.55 7.22
N PRO A 194 -4.61 3.23 6.07
CA PRO A 194 -3.75 2.73 5.01
C PRO A 194 -2.35 2.39 5.53
N GLY A 195 -1.71 1.36 4.97
CA GLY A 195 -0.39 0.89 5.41
C GLY A 195 0.66 2.01 5.55
N MET A 196 0.67 2.97 4.61
CA MET A 196 1.60 4.12 4.62
C MET A 196 1.38 5.12 5.78
N LEU A 197 0.24 5.04 6.48
CA LEU A 197 -0.14 5.90 7.59
C LEU A 197 -0.10 5.17 8.95
N ILE A 198 0.21 3.87 8.97
CA ILE A 198 0.40 3.12 10.22
C ILE A 198 1.51 3.81 11.04
N ASN A 199 1.26 3.98 12.34
CA ASN A 199 2.13 4.71 13.29
C ASN A 199 2.34 6.21 12.99
N ARG A 200 1.61 6.77 12.01
CA ARG A 200 1.64 8.21 11.66
C ARG A 200 0.36 8.95 12.02
N VAL A 201 -0.60 8.25 12.63
CA VAL A 201 -1.86 8.82 13.12
C VAL A 201 -1.84 8.78 14.65
N SER A 202 -2.15 9.91 15.27
CA SER A 202 -2.23 10.06 16.73
C SER A 202 -3.61 10.53 17.18
N VAL A 203 -3.95 10.26 18.44
CA VAL A 203 -5.15 10.80 19.08
C VAL A 203 -5.11 12.32 19.05
N GLY A 204 -6.21 12.95 18.66
CA GLY A 204 -6.33 14.40 18.49
C GLY A 204 -6.10 14.90 17.06
N ASP A 205 -5.51 14.09 16.18
CA ASP A 205 -5.28 14.45 14.78
C ASP A 205 -6.59 14.71 14.03
N LYS A 206 -6.55 15.58 13.02
CA LYS A 206 -7.66 15.79 12.10
C LYS A 206 -7.41 15.00 10.82
N VAL A 207 -8.06 13.87 10.66
CA VAL A 207 -7.92 13.05 9.46
C VAL A 207 -9.07 13.33 8.48
N VAL A 208 -8.87 12.98 7.20
CA VAL A 208 -9.97 12.93 6.23
C VAL A 208 -10.28 11.49 5.91
N VAL A 209 -11.56 11.21 5.87
CA VAL A 209 -12.14 9.89 5.68
C VAL A 209 -13.13 9.93 4.53
N GLU A 210 -13.34 8.78 3.91
CA GLU A 210 -14.38 8.60 2.90
C GLU A 210 -15.70 8.20 3.57
N THR A 211 -16.76 8.95 3.28
CA THR A 211 -18.12 8.69 3.80
C THR A 211 -19.10 8.52 2.65
N THR A 212 -20.33 8.10 2.92
CA THR A 212 -21.39 8.02 1.90
C THR A 212 -21.68 9.38 1.27
N ARG A 213 -21.39 10.47 1.99
CA ARG A 213 -21.59 11.86 1.55
C ARG A 213 -20.31 12.48 1.01
N GLY A 214 -19.35 11.65 0.59
CA GLY A 214 -18.04 12.06 0.09
C GLY A 214 -17.01 12.25 1.21
N ARG A 215 -15.92 12.95 0.87
CA ARG A 215 -14.79 13.16 1.79
C ARG A 215 -15.18 14.11 2.93
N ARG A 216 -14.85 13.73 4.17
CA ARG A 216 -15.15 14.52 5.37
C ARG A 216 -13.96 14.54 6.32
N LYS A 217 -13.82 15.63 7.08
CA LYS A 217 -12.84 15.74 8.17
C LYS A 217 -13.43 15.15 9.43
N VAL A 218 -12.62 14.43 10.19
CA VAL A 218 -12.95 13.88 11.50
C VAL A 218 -11.77 14.07 12.45
N LYS A 219 -12.03 14.16 13.75
CA LYS A 219 -11.01 14.21 14.80
C LYS A 219 -10.82 12.82 15.35
N VAL A 220 -9.59 12.33 15.33
CA VAL A 220 -9.19 11.03 15.89
C VAL A 220 -9.33 11.09 17.40
N ILE A 221 -10.04 10.11 17.96
CA ILE A 221 -10.23 9.95 19.41
C ILE A 221 -9.57 8.67 19.94
N ALA A 222 -9.33 7.68 19.08
CA ALA A 222 -8.56 6.48 19.40
C ALA A 222 -7.83 5.96 18.17
N VAL A 223 -6.68 5.31 18.39
CA VAL A 223 -5.90 4.58 17.39
C VAL A 223 -5.68 3.18 17.96
N GLU A 224 -6.14 2.15 17.24
CA GLU A 224 -6.20 0.78 17.74
C GLU A 224 -5.68 -0.19 16.68
N GLU A 225 -5.10 -1.31 17.09
CA GLU A 225 -4.89 -2.43 16.16
C GLU A 225 -6.25 -3.04 15.82
N TYR A 226 -6.46 -3.39 14.54
CA TYR A 226 -7.69 -4.04 14.10
C TYR A 226 -7.82 -5.38 14.80
N ARG A 227 -8.88 -5.54 15.60
CA ARG A 227 -9.21 -6.80 16.30
C ARG A 227 -10.58 -7.36 15.91
N GLN A 228 -11.17 -6.81 14.84
CA GLN A 228 -12.48 -7.16 14.30
C GLN A 228 -13.57 -7.43 15.36
N GLN A 229 -13.90 -6.41 16.18
CA GLN A 229 -15.13 -6.41 16.99
C GLN A 229 -16.35 -5.88 16.21
N ASP A 230 -16.15 -5.25 15.04
CA ASP A 230 -17.20 -4.60 14.26
C ASP A 230 -17.66 -5.45 13.05
N ARG A 231 -18.98 -5.66 12.93
CA ARG A 231 -19.66 -6.56 11.96
C ARG A 231 -19.70 -6.04 10.51
N GLU A 232 -19.24 -4.82 10.21
CA GLU A 232 -19.31 -4.23 8.87
C GLU A 232 -17.91 -3.97 8.28
N PRO A 233 -17.74 -4.05 6.93
CA PRO A 233 -16.49 -3.69 6.28
C PRO A 233 -16.14 -2.22 6.58
N LEU A 234 -14.99 -2.00 7.20
CA LEU A 234 -14.53 -0.66 7.56
C LEU A 234 -14.21 0.16 6.32
N ARG A 235 -14.61 1.43 6.33
CA ARG A 235 -14.18 2.40 5.33
C ARG A 235 -12.74 2.84 5.62
N MET A 236 -11.99 3.27 4.60
CA MET A 236 -10.60 3.69 4.79
C MET A 236 -10.45 5.17 5.14
N VAL A 237 -9.45 5.45 5.99
CA VAL A 237 -8.87 6.78 6.18
C VAL A 237 -8.14 7.18 4.92
N VAL A 238 -8.36 8.41 4.47
CA VAL A 238 -7.74 8.93 3.24
C VAL A 238 -6.45 9.70 3.57
N ARG A 239 -6.38 10.43 4.70
CA ARG A 239 -5.18 11.22 5.10
C ARG A 239 -5.22 11.71 6.54
N VAL A 240 -4.06 12.06 7.12
CA VAL A 240 -3.90 12.77 8.40
C VAL A 240 -3.56 14.25 8.18
N LYS A 241 -4.05 15.16 9.03
CA LYS A 241 -3.53 16.52 9.18
C LYS A 241 -2.94 16.69 10.58
N SER A 242 -1.62 16.87 10.65
CA SER A 242 -0.91 17.26 11.88
C SER A 242 -1.18 18.72 12.25
N ARG A 243 -0.97 19.06 13.53
CA ARG A 243 -0.87 20.44 14.03
C ARG A 243 0.34 21.11 13.38
N ALA A 244 0.16 22.36 12.94
CA ALA A 244 1.30 23.27 12.85
C ALA A 244 1.79 23.49 14.29
N THR A 245 3.01 23.07 14.59
CA THR A 245 3.76 23.59 15.74
C THR A 245 3.88 25.10 15.54
N ALA A 246 3.43 25.84 16.56
CA ALA A 246 3.61 27.28 16.67
C ALA A 246 5.10 27.62 16.75
#